data_AF-A0A1S8A9W0-F1
#
_entry.id   AF-A0A1S8A9W0-F1
#
_cell.length_a   1.000
_cell.length_b   1.000
_cell.length_c   1.000
_cell.angle_alpha   90.00
_cell.angle_beta   90.00
_cell.angle_gamma   90.00
#
_symmetry.space_group_name_H-M   'P 1'
#
loop_
_entity.id
_entity.type
_entity.pdbx_description
1 polymer ?
#
loop_
_entity_poly.entity_id
_entity_poly.type
_entity_poly.pdbx_seq_one_letter_code
_entity_poly.pdbx_strand_id
1 'polypeptide(L)'
;MGSYNGSRDADLDYPLAFLQSMERMLRTKPARPPFRHVHLGGMFTCKDQDAKLWLLEGPRKLRGLAEARVIEFAGAHDSTWRAFVIRPGGVATERMTGSRTAVALMGQNWGIRVEELGAFMTYLVVDGAEEDSLIEHLRIVEKGKELRRLQKGTGAR
;
A
#
# COMPACT_ATOMS: atom_id res chain seq x y z
N MET A 1 8.68 7.63 -6.00
CA MET A 1 8.70 7.58 -4.51
C MET A 1 9.71 6.54 -4.09
N GLY A 2 10.65 6.87 -3.20
CA GLY A 2 11.63 5.85 -2.79
C GLY A 2 13.08 6.30 -2.66
N SER A 3 13.38 7.59 -2.57
CA SER A 3 14.68 7.96 -2.00
C SER A 3 14.61 7.78 -0.47
N TYR A 4 15.70 7.34 0.14
CA TYR A 4 15.82 7.29 1.61
C TYR A 4 15.87 8.69 2.23
N ASN A 5 15.99 9.73 1.41
CA ASN A 5 16.05 11.13 1.87
C ASN A 5 14.65 11.73 2.07
N GLY A 6 13.61 11.11 1.51
CA GLY A 6 12.27 11.66 1.47
C GLY A 6 12.18 12.80 0.44
N SER A 7 11.15 12.77 -0.39
CA SER A 7 10.88 13.83 -1.37
C SER A 7 9.45 14.29 -1.18
N ARG A 8 9.24 15.57 -0.86
CA ARG A 8 7.89 16.13 -0.72
C ARG A 8 7.07 15.91 -1.99
N ASP A 9 7.65 16.23 -3.13
CA ASP A 9 7.00 16.04 -4.43
C ASP A 9 6.59 14.59 -4.64
N ALA A 10 7.53 13.66 -4.49
CA ALA A 10 7.25 12.27 -4.76
C ALA A 10 6.32 11.65 -3.71
N ASP A 11 6.63 11.81 -2.42
CA ASP A 11 6.00 11.08 -1.32
C ASP A 11 4.69 11.75 -0.82
N LEU A 12 4.38 12.99 -1.23
CA LEU A 12 3.16 13.69 -0.84
C LEU A 12 2.44 14.36 -2.02
N ASP A 13 3.10 15.27 -2.74
CA ASP A 13 2.39 16.16 -3.66
C ASP A 13 1.89 15.42 -4.91
N TYR A 14 2.68 14.49 -5.47
CA TYR A 14 2.25 13.65 -6.58
C TYR A 14 1.09 12.71 -6.24
N PRO A 15 1.09 11.97 -5.10
CA PRO A 15 -0.08 11.23 -4.64
C PRO A 15 -1.32 12.11 -4.57
N LEU A 16 -1.22 13.29 -3.96
CA LEU A 16 -2.36 14.20 -3.80
C LEU A 16 -2.87 14.74 -5.14
N ALA A 17 -1.95 15.12 -6.03
CA ALA A 17 -2.29 15.57 -7.38
C ALA A 17 -3.00 14.47 -8.18
N PHE A 18 -2.59 13.21 -8.02
CA PHE A 18 -3.28 12.06 -8.62
C PHE A 18 -4.70 11.92 -8.07
N LEU A 19 -4.89 11.95 -6.75
CA LEU A 19 -6.22 11.83 -6.13
C LEU A 19 -7.17 12.90 -6.68
N GLN A 20 -6.76 14.17 -6.64
CA GLN A 20 -7.56 15.31 -7.10
C GLN A 20 -7.86 15.27 -8.59
N SER A 21 -6.90 14.85 -9.41
CA SER A 21 -7.09 14.80 -10.87
C SER A 21 -7.97 13.63 -11.29
N MET A 22 -7.79 12.47 -10.65
CA MET A 22 -8.60 11.30 -10.91
C MET A 22 -10.04 11.54 -10.49
N GLU A 23 -10.28 12.12 -9.31
CA GLU A 23 -11.63 12.45 -8.84
C GLU A 23 -12.38 13.40 -9.78
N ARG A 24 -11.71 14.45 -10.29
CA ARG A 24 -12.29 15.35 -11.29
C ARG A 24 -12.72 14.61 -12.56
N MET A 25 -11.87 13.71 -13.07
CA MET A 25 -12.21 12.86 -14.21
C MET A 25 -13.41 11.95 -13.89
N LEU A 26 -13.39 11.37 -12.70
CA LEU A 26 -14.39 10.44 -12.20
C LEU A 26 -15.79 11.07 -12.03
N ARG A 27 -15.89 12.38 -11.76
CA ARG A 27 -17.17 13.13 -11.76
C ARG A 27 -17.83 13.20 -13.15
N THR A 28 -17.04 13.17 -14.22
CA THR A 28 -17.57 13.16 -15.60
C THR A 28 -18.18 11.83 -16.02
N LYS A 29 -18.03 10.78 -15.19
CA LYS A 29 -18.52 9.42 -15.46
C LYS A 29 -19.33 8.90 -14.26
N PRO A 30 -20.58 9.35 -14.09
CA PRO A 30 -21.36 9.07 -12.86
C PRO A 30 -21.87 7.63 -12.77
N ALA A 31 -22.10 6.93 -13.89
CA ALA A 31 -22.61 5.56 -13.90
C ALA A 31 -21.46 4.53 -13.84
N ARG A 32 -20.90 4.31 -12.66
CA ARG A 32 -19.83 3.32 -12.43
C ARG A 32 -19.73 2.92 -10.95
N PRO A 33 -19.11 1.77 -10.64
CA PRO A 33 -18.72 1.46 -9.27
C PRO A 33 -17.68 2.46 -8.73
N PRO A 34 -17.57 2.59 -7.39
CA PRO A 34 -16.53 3.39 -6.76
C PRO A 34 -15.13 3.01 -7.26
N PHE A 35 -14.28 4.00 -7.50
CA PHE A 35 -12.91 3.77 -7.92
C PHE A 35 -12.08 3.25 -6.76
N ARG A 36 -11.41 2.12 -6.94
CA ARG A 36 -10.57 1.50 -5.91
C ARG A 36 -9.12 1.93 -6.08
N HIS A 37 -8.62 2.68 -5.12
CA HIS A 37 -7.24 3.15 -5.07
C HIS A 37 -6.46 2.42 -3.98
N VAL A 38 -5.32 1.83 -4.33
CA VAL A 38 -4.39 1.23 -3.37
C VAL A 38 -3.21 2.18 -3.19
N HIS A 39 -3.07 2.74 -2.00
CA HIS A 39 -1.93 3.56 -1.62
C HIS A 39 -0.89 2.69 -0.91
N LEU A 40 0.28 2.55 -1.53
CA LEU A 40 1.40 1.78 -0.98
C LEU A 40 2.19 2.62 0.03
N GLY A 41 1.90 2.40 1.31
CA GLY A 41 2.60 2.99 2.44
C GLY A 41 3.78 2.12 2.91
N GLY A 42 4.04 2.14 4.22
CA GLY A 42 5.08 1.32 4.83
C GLY A 42 4.83 1.01 6.31
N MET A 43 5.37 -0.11 6.78
CA MET A 43 5.17 -0.55 8.17
C MET A 43 5.67 0.45 9.22
N PHE A 44 6.65 1.29 8.88
CA PHE A 44 7.25 2.25 9.81
C PHE A 44 6.74 3.68 9.64
N THR A 45 5.73 3.90 8.82
CA THR A 45 5.18 5.22 8.60
C THR A 45 4.68 5.82 9.93
N CYS A 46 5.00 7.09 10.19
CA CYS A 46 4.65 7.76 11.44
C CYS A 46 3.55 8.80 11.21
N LYS A 47 2.40 8.59 11.86
CA LYS A 47 1.25 9.51 11.78
C LYS A 47 1.50 10.79 12.56
N ASP A 48 2.10 10.67 13.74
CA ASP A 48 2.44 11.79 14.62
C ASP A 48 3.59 12.61 14.01
N GLN A 49 3.28 13.83 13.59
CA GLN A 49 4.25 14.73 12.95
C GLN A 49 5.19 15.39 13.97
N ASP A 50 4.88 15.33 15.26
CA ASP A 50 5.68 15.90 16.35
C ASP A 50 6.60 14.86 17.01
N ALA A 51 6.37 13.57 16.76
CA ALA A 51 7.17 12.47 17.31
C ALA A 51 8.65 12.54 16.89
N LYS A 52 9.60 12.51 17.83
CA LYS A 52 11.04 12.43 17.47
C LYS A 52 11.42 11.00 17.12
N LEU A 53 12.03 10.78 15.95
CA LEU A 53 12.36 9.44 15.47
C LEU A 53 13.86 9.30 15.25
N TRP A 54 14.46 8.23 15.76
CA TRP A 54 15.89 7.98 15.66
C TRP A 54 16.37 7.55 14.25
N LEU A 55 15.46 7.11 13.38
CA LEU A 55 15.77 6.61 12.04
C LEU A 55 14.74 7.11 11.02
N LEU A 56 15.23 7.71 9.94
CA LEU A 56 14.45 8.19 8.79
C LEU A 56 13.25 9.07 9.21
N GLU A 57 13.47 10.01 10.14
CA GLU A 57 12.39 10.82 10.72
C GLU A 57 11.54 11.53 9.66
N GLY A 58 12.17 12.36 8.83
CA GLY A 58 11.48 13.13 7.78
C GLY A 58 10.67 12.23 6.84
N PRO A 59 11.28 11.23 6.17
CA PRO A 59 10.57 10.33 5.27
C PRO A 59 9.40 9.58 5.93
N ARG A 60 9.57 9.09 7.17
CA ARG A 60 8.52 8.32 7.87
C ARG A 60 7.33 9.19 8.25
N LYS A 61 7.58 10.42 8.69
CA LYS A 61 6.54 11.41 8.98
C LYS A 61 5.82 11.87 7.71
N LEU A 62 6.58 12.21 6.68
CA LEU A 62 6.05 12.68 5.40
C LEU A 62 5.12 11.65 4.74
N ARG A 63 5.53 10.38 4.73
CA ARG A 63 4.67 9.29 4.25
C ARG A 63 3.43 9.11 5.13
N GLY A 64 3.53 9.38 6.43
CA GLY A 64 2.39 9.27 7.36
C GLY A 64 1.37 10.36 7.16
N LEU A 65 1.85 11.56 6.86
CA LEU A 65 1.01 12.64 6.38
C LEU A 65 0.32 12.24 5.07
N ALA A 66 1.03 11.68 4.09
CA ALA A 66 0.43 11.23 2.84
C ALA A 66 -0.67 10.17 3.05
N GLU A 67 -0.40 9.14 3.87
CA GLU A 67 -1.38 8.12 4.24
C GLU A 67 -2.63 8.73 4.89
N ALA A 68 -2.45 9.68 5.82
CA ALA A 68 -3.56 10.38 6.47
C ALA A 68 -4.40 11.17 5.45
N ARG A 69 -3.75 11.87 4.51
CA ARG A 69 -4.46 12.62 3.46
C ARG A 69 -5.22 11.73 2.49
N VAL A 70 -4.71 10.53 2.18
CA VAL A 70 -5.43 9.56 1.35
C VAL A 70 -6.71 9.09 2.04
N ILE A 71 -6.66 8.83 3.35
CA ILE A 71 -7.82 8.42 4.13
C ILE A 71 -8.85 9.56 4.22
N GLU A 72 -8.39 10.77 4.53
CA GLU A 72 -9.23 11.98 4.56
C GLU A 72 -9.93 12.19 3.21
N PHE A 73 -9.17 12.09 2.11
CA PHE A 73 -9.69 12.23 0.76
C PHE A 73 -10.77 11.18 0.45
N ALA A 74 -10.53 9.91 0.79
CA ALA A 74 -11.50 8.85 0.56
C ALA A 74 -12.78 9.04 1.38
N GLY A 75 -12.66 9.49 2.64
CA GLY A 75 -13.82 9.81 3.48
C GLY A 75 -14.67 10.95 2.91
N ALA A 76 -14.05 11.95 2.29
CA ALA A 76 -14.77 13.05 1.63
C ALA A 76 -15.44 12.65 0.29
N HIS A 77 -15.12 11.47 -0.26
CA HIS A 77 -15.58 11.03 -1.58
C HIS A 77 -16.11 9.58 -1.58
N ASP A 78 -16.63 9.12 -0.45
CA ASP A 78 -17.05 7.72 -0.18
C ASP A 78 -17.98 7.10 -1.24
N SER A 79 -18.87 7.90 -1.82
CA SER A 79 -19.80 7.49 -2.87
C SER A 79 -19.14 7.15 -4.20
N THR A 80 -17.94 7.68 -4.47
CA THR A 80 -17.27 7.55 -5.77
C THR A 80 -15.85 6.97 -5.69
N TRP A 81 -15.32 6.85 -4.47
CA TRP A 81 -13.94 6.52 -4.18
C TRP A 81 -13.81 5.59 -2.98
N ARG A 82 -13.02 4.52 -3.13
CA ARG A 82 -12.57 3.66 -2.03
C ARG A 82 -11.06 3.64 -2.02
N ALA A 83 -10.45 3.93 -0.88
CA ALA A 83 -9.01 3.83 -0.70
C ALA A 83 -8.64 2.69 0.25
N PHE A 84 -7.55 2.01 -0.08
CA PHE A 84 -6.85 1.04 0.75
C PHE A 84 -5.42 1.54 0.95
N VAL A 85 -5.07 1.92 2.17
CA VAL A 85 -3.70 2.21 2.57
C VAL A 85 -3.10 0.92 3.09
N ILE A 86 -2.06 0.43 2.42
CA ILE A 86 -1.37 -0.81 2.83
C ILE A 86 0.02 -0.50 3.36
N ARG A 87 0.42 -1.20 4.43
CA ARG A 87 1.69 -0.98 5.12
C ARG A 87 2.54 -2.24 5.17
N PRO A 88 3.15 -2.64 4.05
CA PRO A 88 4.09 -3.75 4.06
C PRO A 88 5.39 -3.37 4.78
N GLY A 89 6.05 -4.38 5.32
CA GLY A 89 7.44 -4.34 5.75
C GLY A 89 8.40 -4.39 4.56
N GLY A 90 9.59 -4.96 4.77
CA GLY A 90 10.60 -5.10 3.72
C GLY A 90 10.11 -5.97 2.56
N VAL A 91 10.17 -5.45 1.34
CA VAL A 91 9.77 -6.19 0.13
C VAL A 91 10.99 -6.86 -0.49
N ALA A 92 11.00 -8.19 -0.51
CA ALA A 92 12.03 -8.97 -1.19
C ALA A 92 11.70 -9.19 -2.66
N THR A 93 12.67 -8.89 -3.53
CA THR A 93 12.60 -9.18 -4.96
C THR A 93 13.57 -10.30 -5.34
N GLU A 94 13.30 -11.02 -6.43
CA GLU A 94 14.15 -12.13 -6.90
C GLU A 94 15.57 -11.70 -7.26
N ARG A 95 15.77 -10.43 -7.66
CA ARG A 95 17.08 -9.88 -8.04
C ARG A 95 17.96 -9.50 -6.85
N MET A 96 17.39 -9.39 -5.65
CA MET A 96 18.17 -9.09 -4.46
C MET A 96 18.87 -10.37 -3.99
N THR A 97 20.19 -10.44 -4.15
CA THR A 97 21.01 -11.57 -3.70
C THR A 97 20.76 -11.84 -2.22
N GLY A 98 20.28 -13.04 -1.88
CA GLY A 98 19.97 -13.41 -0.49
C GLY A 98 18.65 -12.86 0.08
N SER A 99 17.78 -12.20 -0.71
CA SER A 99 16.51 -11.63 -0.20
C SER A 99 15.50 -12.67 0.29
N ARG A 100 15.46 -13.84 -0.36
CA ARG A 100 14.63 -14.97 0.08
C ARG A 100 15.10 -15.48 1.43
N THR A 101 16.42 -15.55 1.62
CA THR A 101 17.04 -15.92 2.89
C THR A 101 16.85 -14.82 3.94
N ALA A 102 16.97 -13.54 3.56
CA ALA A 102 16.77 -12.41 4.46
C ALA A 102 15.33 -12.29 4.97
N VAL A 103 14.31 -12.47 4.12
CA VAL A 103 12.90 -12.54 4.56
C VAL A 103 12.61 -13.82 5.36
N ALA A 104 13.24 -14.94 5.00
CA ALA A 104 13.14 -16.17 5.79
C ALA A 104 13.78 -16.02 7.18
N LEU A 105 14.89 -15.28 7.29
CA LEU A 105 15.63 -15.02 8.53
C LEU A 105 15.00 -13.93 9.41
N MET A 106 14.51 -12.83 8.81
CA MET A 106 13.79 -11.77 9.54
C MET A 106 12.38 -12.21 9.98
N GLY A 107 11.87 -13.28 9.39
CA GLY A 107 10.55 -13.81 9.69
C GLY A 107 9.41 -13.03 9.02
N GLN A 108 8.23 -13.63 9.03
CA GLN A 108 7.04 -13.11 8.36
C GLN A 108 6.55 -11.77 8.92
N ASN A 109 7.03 -11.38 10.11
CA ASN A 109 6.66 -10.15 10.78
C ASN A 109 7.29 -8.89 10.18
N TRP A 110 8.36 -9.03 9.40
CA TRP A 110 9.15 -7.89 8.94
C TRP A 110 9.33 -7.81 7.42
N GLY A 111 8.99 -8.87 6.69
CA GLY A 111 9.16 -8.89 5.24
C GLY A 111 8.12 -9.71 4.49
N ILE A 112 7.97 -9.39 3.20
CA ILE A 112 7.03 -10.00 2.26
C ILE A 112 7.72 -10.17 0.90
N ARG A 113 7.35 -11.21 0.13
CA ARG A 113 7.84 -11.32 -1.25
C ARG A 113 7.05 -10.38 -2.16
N VAL A 114 7.72 -9.82 -3.18
CA VAL A 114 7.07 -8.92 -4.14
C VAL A 114 5.87 -9.55 -4.82
N GLU A 115 5.87 -10.87 -5.06
CA GLU A 115 4.73 -11.53 -5.68
C GLU A 115 3.54 -11.74 -4.73
N GLU A 116 3.78 -11.85 -3.41
CA GLU A 116 2.72 -11.91 -2.40
C GLU A 116 2.07 -10.54 -2.24
N LEU A 117 2.88 -9.48 -2.17
CA LEU A 117 2.40 -8.10 -2.14
C LEU A 117 1.59 -7.77 -3.41
N GLY A 118 2.14 -8.12 -4.58
CA GLY A 118 1.45 -7.92 -5.86
C GLY A 118 0.12 -8.66 -5.94
N ALA A 119 0.07 -9.94 -5.51
CA ALA A 119 -1.18 -10.70 -5.46
C ALA A 119 -2.21 -10.03 -4.54
N PHE A 120 -1.79 -9.53 -3.37
CA PHE A 120 -2.67 -8.84 -2.44
C PHE A 120 -3.21 -7.51 -3.02
N MET A 121 -2.34 -6.69 -3.62
CA MET A 121 -2.75 -5.43 -4.25
C MET A 121 -3.77 -5.66 -5.38
N THR A 122 -3.59 -6.71 -6.19
CA THR A 122 -4.56 -7.10 -7.22
C THR A 122 -5.88 -7.54 -6.59
N TYR A 123 -5.83 -8.34 -5.53
CA TYR A 123 -7.04 -8.74 -4.81
C TYR A 123 -7.84 -7.54 -4.31
N LEU A 124 -7.19 -6.51 -3.74
CA LEU A 124 -7.88 -5.30 -3.27
C LEU A 124 -8.69 -4.60 -4.35
N VAL A 125 -8.15 -4.52 -5.58
CA VAL A 125 -8.85 -3.84 -6.68
C VAL A 125 -9.91 -4.72 -7.33
N VAL A 126 -9.79 -6.05 -7.32
CA VAL A 126 -10.77 -6.96 -7.94
C VAL A 126 -11.89 -7.33 -6.95
N ASP A 127 -11.55 -7.83 -5.76
CA ASP A 127 -12.51 -8.47 -4.83
C ASP A 127 -12.44 -7.95 -3.38
N GLY A 128 -11.46 -7.11 -3.03
CA GLY A 128 -11.22 -6.69 -1.64
C GLY A 128 -12.17 -5.62 -1.09
N ALA A 129 -13.43 -5.56 -1.54
CA ALA A 129 -14.38 -4.55 -1.08
C ALA A 129 -14.63 -4.59 0.44
N GLU A 130 -14.57 -5.79 1.01
CA GLU A 130 -14.77 -6.06 2.44
C GLU A 130 -13.53 -5.81 3.30
N GLU A 131 -12.39 -5.48 2.70
CA GLU A 131 -11.17 -5.17 3.48
C GLU A 131 -11.25 -3.77 4.10
N ASP A 132 -10.58 -3.63 5.25
CA ASP A 132 -10.40 -2.36 5.92
C ASP A 132 -9.63 -1.36 5.04
N SER A 133 -9.90 -0.07 5.23
CA SER A 133 -9.17 0.99 4.51
C SER A 133 -7.70 1.14 4.94
N LEU A 134 -7.31 0.60 6.09
CA LEU A 134 -5.92 0.57 6.55
C LEU A 134 -5.52 -0.88 6.86
N ILE A 135 -4.52 -1.39 6.15
CA ILE A 135 -4.14 -2.80 6.20
C ILE A 135 -2.66 -2.93 6.57
N GLU A 136 -2.42 -3.59 7.69
CA GLU A 136 -1.08 -3.77 8.26
C GLU A 136 -0.39 -5.04 7.71
N HIS A 137 0.95 -5.04 7.81
CA HIS A 137 1.85 -6.03 7.20
C HIS A 137 1.41 -7.49 7.31
N LEU A 138 1.01 -7.97 8.50
CA LEU A 138 0.68 -9.38 8.71
C LEU A 138 -0.52 -9.84 7.86
N ARG A 139 -1.57 -9.02 7.78
CA ARG A 139 -2.76 -9.31 6.96
C ARG A 139 -2.38 -9.43 5.48
N ILE A 140 -1.50 -8.55 5.00
CA ILE A 140 -0.97 -8.55 3.62
C ILE A 140 -0.22 -9.85 3.35
N VAL A 141 0.65 -10.27 4.27
CA VAL A 141 1.46 -11.50 4.14
C VAL A 141 0.59 -12.75 4.11
N GLU A 142 -0.35 -12.86 5.04
CA GLU A 142 -1.24 -14.02 5.16
C GLU A 142 -2.09 -14.19 3.90
N LYS A 143 -2.81 -13.13 3.51
CA LYS A 143 -3.68 -13.17 2.34
C LYS A 143 -2.90 -13.29 1.03
N GLY A 144 -1.77 -12.60 0.91
CA GLY A 144 -0.87 -12.71 -0.25
C GLY A 144 -0.37 -14.14 -0.46
N LYS A 145 -0.04 -14.87 0.62
CA LYS A 145 0.35 -16.29 0.55
C LYS A 145 -0.79 -17.20 0.13
N GLU A 146 -1.98 -16.99 0.69
CA GLU A 146 -3.19 -17.72 0.35
C GLU A 146 -3.49 -17.60 -1.15
N LEU A 147 -3.54 -16.37 -1.68
CA LEU A 147 -3.78 -16.09 -3.09
C LEU A 147 -2.75 -16.76 -4.00
N ARG A 148 -1.47 -16.72 -3.61
CA ARG A 148 -0.37 -17.36 -4.34
C ARG A 148 -0.46 -18.89 -4.36
N ARG A 149 -1.02 -19.52 -3.32
CA ARG A 149 -1.25 -20.97 -3.29
C ARG A 149 -2.40 -21.36 -4.21
N LEU A 150 -3.49 -20.59 -4.19
CA LEU A 150 -4.64 -20.80 -5.06
C LEU A 150 -4.26 -20.70 -6.55
N GLN A 151 -3.52 -19.66 -6.93
CA GLN A 151 -3.04 -19.47 -8.31
C GLN A 151 -2.21 -20.66 -8.82
N LYS A 152 -1.36 -21.25 -7.96
CA LYS A 152 -0.55 -22.43 -8.33
C LYS A 152 -1.39 -23.70 -8.48
N GLY A 153 -2.48 -23.83 -7.72
CA GLY A 153 -3.40 -24.97 -7.83
C GLY A 153 -4.26 -24.93 -9.08
N THR A 154 -4.61 -23.73 -9.57
CA THR A 154 -5.42 -23.56 -10.79
C THR A 154 -4.61 -23.77 -12.08
N GLY A 155 -3.32 -23.44 -12.08
CA GLY A 155 -2.44 -23.59 -13.26
C GLY A 155 -1.87 -25.00 -13.48
N ALA A 156 -2.26 -26.00 -12.68
CA ALA A 156 -1.79 -27.38 -12.77
C ALA A 156 -2.82 -28.34 -13.42
N ARG A 157 -3.75 -27.81 -14.21
CA ARG A 157 -4.75 -28.57 -14.99
C ARG A 157 -4.62 -28.27 -16.47
#